data_AF-A0A852E7T7-F1
#
_entry.id   AF-A0A852E7T7-F1
#
_cell.length_a   1.000
_cell.length_b   1.000
_cell.length_c   1.000
_cell.angle_alpha   90.00
_cell.angle_beta   90.00
_cell.angle_gamma   90.00
#
_symmetry.space_group_name_H-M   'P 1'
#
loop_
_entity.id
_entity.type
_entity.pdbx_description
1 polymer ?
#
loop_
_entity_poly.entity_id
_entity_poly.type
_entity_poly.pdbx_seq_one_letter_code
_entity_poly.pdbx_strand_id
1 'polypeptide(L)'
;LLAHLGPCATPHAFLYLHATPQTCLERLRRRARSEESGIQLGYLRQLHGQHELWLVARATEIGFAAARRAPVLLLDAEQDFEHDTARQGQLMAQVG
;
A
#
# COMPACT_ATOMS: atom_id res chain seq x y z
N LEU A 1 -1.06 19.80 10.09
CA LEU A 1 -1.31 19.35 8.71
C LEU A 1 -2.55 18.46 8.57
N LEU A 2 -2.84 17.50 9.46
CA LEU A 2 -4.10 16.72 9.39
C LEU A 2 -5.22 17.18 10.35
N ALA A 3 -4.96 18.16 11.23
CA ALA A 3 -5.94 18.63 12.22
C ALA A 3 -7.09 19.49 11.66
N HIS A 4 -7.01 19.90 10.39
CA HIS A 4 -7.97 20.79 9.72
C HIS A 4 -9.03 20.04 8.91
N LEU A 5 -8.84 18.73 8.73
CA LEU A 5 -9.81 17.88 8.08
C LEU A 5 -10.84 17.51 9.15
N GLY A 6 -11.99 18.19 9.11
CA GLY A 6 -13.14 17.87 9.96
C GLY A 6 -13.59 16.40 9.81
N PRO A 7 -14.65 15.98 10.54
CA PRO A 7 -15.09 14.58 10.65
C PRO A 7 -15.31 13.82 9.32
N CYS A 8 -15.35 14.51 8.18
CA CYS A 8 -15.48 13.94 6.83
C CYS A 8 -14.25 13.21 6.26
N ALA A 9 -13.07 13.26 6.89
CA ALA A 9 -11.85 12.63 6.33
C ALA A 9 -11.45 11.29 6.99
N THR A 10 -12.34 10.69 7.79
CA THR A 10 -12.04 9.41 8.43
C THR A 10 -12.22 8.26 7.44
N PRO A 11 -11.15 7.49 7.13
CA PRO A 11 -11.30 6.32 6.28
C PRO A 11 -12.06 5.22 7.03
N HIS A 12 -13.04 4.60 6.36
CA HIS A 12 -13.76 3.44 6.89
C HIS A 12 -12.89 2.18 6.90
N ALA A 13 -11.99 2.04 5.93
CA ALA A 13 -11.08 0.92 5.77
C ALA A 13 -9.88 1.35 4.92
N PHE A 14 -8.83 0.53 4.93
CA PHE A 14 -7.70 0.63 4.02
C PHE A 14 -7.60 -0.64 3.17
N LEU A 15 -7.26 -0.47 1.90
CA LEU A 15 -6.84 -1.56 1.02
C LEU A 15 -5.33 -1.50 0.90
N TYR A 16 -4.63 -2.51 1.41
CA TYR A 16 -3.17 -2.58 1.31
C TYR A 16 -2.76 -3.53 0.19
N LEU A 17 -2.34 -2.96 -0.94
CA LEU A 17 -1.73 -3.71 -2.04
C LEU A 17 -0.31 -4.10 -1.64
N HIS A 18 -0.14 -5.34 -1.18
CA HIS A 18 1.13 -5.82 -0.68
C HIS A 18 1.96 -6.41 -1.81
N ALA A 19 3.19 -5.92 -1.96
CA ALA A 19 4.22 -6.47 -2.84
C ALA A 19 5.61 -6.22 -2.24
N THR A 20 6.56 -7.09 -2.56
CA THR A 20 7.94 -7.00 -2.09
C THR A 20 8.64 -5.75 -2.67
N PRO A 21 9.66 -5.22 -1.98
CA PRO A 21 10.47 -4.12 -2.50
C PRO A 21 11.10 -4.42 -3.87
N GLN A 22 11.43 -5.68 -4.14
CA GLN A 22 12.01 -6.16 -5.39
C GLN A 22 11.00 -6.04 -6.53
N THR A 23 9.80 -6.59 -6.35
CA THR A 23 8.69 -6.47 -7.31
C THR A 23 8.32 -5.01 -7.55
N CYS A 24 8.27 -4.19 -6.50
CA CYS A 24 8.07 -2.75 -6.64
C CYS A 24 9.17 -2.07 -7.48
N LEU A 25 10.45 -2.42 -7.28
CA LEU A 25 11.57 -1.87 -8.04
C LEU A 25 11.52 -2.27 -9.52
N GLU A 26 11.18 -3.53 -9.80
CA GLU A 26 11.01 -4.01 -11.17
C GLU A 26 9.89 -3.25 -11.88
N ARG A 27 8.74 -3.06 -11.21
CA ARG A 27 7.63 -2.26 -11.74
C ARG A 27 8.01 -0.80 -11.96
N LEU A 28 8.74 -0.18 -11.02
CA LEU A 28 9.27 1.19 -11.19
C LEU A 28 10.12 1.30 -12.45
N ARG A 29 11.05 0.36 -12.65
CA ARG A 29 11.92 0.31 -13.84
C ARG A 29 11.13 0.10 -15.13
N ARG A 30 10.14 -0.81 -15.13
CA ARG A 30 9.26 -1.04 -16.30
C ARG A 30 8.47 0.22 -16.68
N ARG A 31 8.00 1.00 -15.71
CA ARG A 31 7.29 2.27 -15.96
C ARG A 31 8.20 3.38 -16.51
N ALA A 32 9.50 3.30 -16.25
CA ALA A 32 10.53 4.17 -16.83
C ALA A 32 10.30 5.69 -16.64
N ARG A 33 9.75 6.11 -15.48
CA ARG A 33 9.62 7.53 -15.16
C ARG A 33 10.99 8.13 -14.81
N SER A 34 11.36 9.23 -15.46
CA SER A 34 12.64 9.92 -15.28
C SER A 34 12.95 10.26 -13.82
N GLU A 35 11.94 10.72 -13.09
CA GLU A 35 11.99 11.17 -11.71
C GLU A 35 12.21 10.01 -10.72
N GLU A 36 11.81 8.79 -11.11
CA GLU A 36 11.93 7.58 -10.29
C GLU A 36 13.25 6.82 -10.56
N SER A 37 14.05 7.24 -11.55
CA SER A 37 15.25 6.52 -12.01
C SER A 37 16.36 6.37 -10.96
N GLY A 38 16.44 7.30 -10.00
CA GLY A 38 17.41 7.26 -8.90
C GLY A 38 16.98 6.41 -7.69
N ILE A 39 15.75 5.88 -7.69
CA ILE A 39 15.23 5.13 -6.54
C ILE A 39 15.95 3.80 -6.40
N GLN A 40 16.54 3.57 -5.23
CA GLN A 40 17.26 2.33 -4.91
C GLN A 40 16.41 1.37 -4.08
N LEU A 41 16.74 0.07 -4.15
CA LEU A 41 16.07 -0.98 -3.38
C LEU A 41 16.06 -0.70 -1.88
N GLY A 42 17.13 -0.11 -1.34
CA GLY A 42 17.24 0.24 0.08
C GLY A 42 16.14 1.19 0.53
N TYR A 43 15.79 2.18 -0.30
CA TYR A 43 14.70 3.12 -0.02
C TYR A 43 13.34 2.41 -0.01
N LEU A 44 13.09 1.53 -0.99
CA LEU A 44 11.86 0.75 -1.05
C LEU A 44 11.71 -0.22 0.14
N ARG A 45 12.82 -0.79 0.64
CA ARG A 45 12.81 -1.60 1.86
C ARG A 45 12.39 -0.79 3.09
N GLN A 46 12.87 0.45 3.22
CA GLN A 46 12.47 1.35 4.31
C GLN A 46 10.98 1.72 4.21
N LEU A 47 10.48 2.03 3.01
CA LEU A 47 9.06 2.30 2.80
C LEU A 47 8.21 1.07 3.11
N HIS A 48 8.58 -0.10 2.60
CA HIS A 48 7.87 -1.35 2.86
C HIS A 48 7.82 -1.65 4.37
N GLY A 49 8.93 -1.53 5.09
CA GLY A 49 8.95 -1.70 6.55
C GLY A 49 8.02 -0.73 7.29
N GLN A 50 7.89 0.52 6.83
CA GLN A 50 6.92 1.47 7.40
C GLN A 50 5.48 1.04 7.14
N HIS A 51 5.15 0.51 5.96
CA HIS A 51 3.82 -0.01 5.66
C HIS A 51 3.50 -1.25 6.50
N GLU A 52 4.45 -2.17 6.66
CA GLU A 52 4.29 -3.37 7.51
C GLU A 52 4.05 -2.97 8.97
N LEU A 53 4.85 -2.05 9.52
CA LEU A 53 4.67 -1.56 10.88
C LEU A 53 3.31 -0.87 11.07
N TRP A 54 2.86 -0.13 10.06
CA TRP A 54 1.63 0.64 10.15
C TRP A 54 0.36 -0.19 9.92
N LEU A 55 0.27 -0.88 8.78
CA LEU A 55 -0.95 -1.51 8.28
C LEU A 55 -1.12 -2.96 8.76
N VAL A 56 -0.01 -3.65 9.02
CA VAL A 56 -0.01 -5.07 9.45
C VAL A 56 0.21 -5.19 10.95
N ALA A 57 1.36 -4.74 11.45
CA ALA A 57 1.70 -4.86 12.88
C ALA A 57 0.96 -3.85 13.77
N ARG A 58 0.37 -2.79 13.19
CA ARG A 58 -0.32 -1.70 13.89
C ARG A 58 0.53 -1.04 14.99
N ALA A 59 1.85 -1.04 14.80
CA ALA A 59 2.83 -0.55 15.76
C ALA A 59 3.24 0.91 15.53
N THR A 60 2.82 1.51 14.40
CA THR A 60 3.08 2.92 14.11
C THR A 60 2.12 3.82 14.88
N GLU A 61 2.68 4.73 15.68
CA GLU A 61 1.90 5.77 16.35
C GLU A 61 1.39 6.80 15.34
N ILE A 62 0.07 6.94 15.26
CA ILE A 62 -0.61 7.91 14.39
C ILE A 62 -1.43 8.84 15.27
N GLY A 63 -1.30 10.15 15.05
CA GLY A 63 -2.06 11.18 15.78
C GLY A 63 -3.56 11.21 15.45
N PHE A 64 -4.04 10.33 14.57
CA PHE A 64 -5.43 10.24 14.17
C PHE A 64 -6.01 8.88 14.60
N ALA A 65 -6.66 8.87 15.76
CA ALA A 65 -7.16 7.66 16.43
C ALA A 65 -8.14 6.85 15.56
N ALA A 66 -8.93 7.52 14.72
CA ALA A 66 -9.90 6.84 13.88
C ALA A 66 -9.25 6.01 12.76
N ALA A 67 -8.19 6.51 12.11
CA ALA A 67 -7.43 5.69 11.14
C ALA A 67 -6.71 4.51 11.80
N ARG A 68 -6.31 4.61 13.07
CA ARG A 68 -5.69 3.49 13.79
C ARG A 68 -6.65 2.30 13.92
N ARG A 69 -7.95 2.56 14.04
CA ARG A 69 -8.99 1.53 14.21
C ARG A 69 -9.57 1.01 12.89
N ALA A 70 -9.28 1.67 11.78
CA ALA A 70 -9.84 1.26 10.49
C ALA A 70 -9.32 -0.13 10.09
N PRO A 71 -10.19 -1.06 9.68
CA PRO A 71 -9.79 -2.36 9.15
C PRO A 71 -8.89 -2.20 7.93
N VAL A 72 -7.96 -3.13 7.77
CA VAL A 72 -7.08 -3.21 6.60
C VAL A 72 -7.37 -4.54 5.91
N LEU A 73 -7.72 -4.50 4.63
CA LEU A 73 -7.74 -5.67 3.76
C LEU A 73 -6.40 -5.73 3.02
N LEU A 74 -5.65 -6.81 3.23
CA LEU A 74 -4.40 -7.07 2.53
C LEU A 74 -4.70 -7.79 1.22
N LEU A 75 -4.25 -7.22 0.11
CA LEU A 75 -4.39 -7.80 -1.22
C LEU A 75 -3.01 -8.18 -1.74
N ASP A 76 -2.84 -9.45 -2.12
CA ASP A 76 -1.60 -9.95 -2.71
C ASP A 76 -1.40 -9.41 -4.13
N ALA A 77 -0.62 -8.34 -4.22
CA ALA A 77 -0.22 -7.70 -5.45
C ALA A 77 1.18 -8.13 -5.91
N GLU A 78 1.75 -9.23 -5.37
CA GLU A 78 3.09 -9.69 -5.76
C GLU A 78 3.11 -10.13 -7.22
N GLN A 79 2.11 -10.90 -7.66
CA GLN A 79 2.01 -11.30 -9.06
C GLN A 79 1.32 -10.19 -9.87
N ASP A 80 1.81 -9.93 -11.07
CA ASP A 80 1.20 -8.96 -11.98
C ASP A 80 -0.23 -9.39 -12.33
N PHE A 81 -1.18 -8.49 -12.12
CA PHE A 81 -2.60 -8.71 -12.42
C PHE A 81 -3.14 -7.74 -13.48
N GLU A 82 -2.31 -6.84 -14.02
CA GLU A 82 -2.74 -5.81 -14.99
C GLU A 82 -3.45 -6.42 -16.21
N HIS A 83 -3.00 -7.59 -16.66
CA HIS A 83 -3.53 -8.28 -17.84
C HIS A 83 -4.09 -9.69 -17.52
N ASP A 84 -4.22 -10.04 -16.24
CA ASP A 84 -4.75 -11.33 -15.80
C ASP A 84 -6.17 -11.15 -15.24
N THR A 85 -7.16 -11.39 -16.09
CA THR A 85 -8.59 -11.22 -15.74
C THR A 85 -9.05 -12.19 -14.66
N ALA A 86 -8.47 -13.40 -14.58
CA ALA A 86 -8.80 -14.35 -13.54
C ALA A 86 -8.30 -13.85 -12.19
N ARG A 87 -7.05 -13.36 -12.12
CA ARG A 87 -6.47 -12.78 -10.91
C ARG A 87 -7.17 -11.48 -10.51
N GLN A 88 -7.55 -10.63 -11.46
CA GLN A 88 -8.38 -9.46 -11.20
C GLN A 88 -9.70 -9.86 -10.53
N GLY A 89 -10.40 -10.87 -11.05
CA GLY A 89 -11.62 -11.40 -10.45
C GLY A 89 -11.41 -11.91 -9.02
N GLN A 90 -10.32 -12.63 -8.76
CA GLN A 90 -9.96 -13.12 -7.42
C GLN A 90 -9.68 -11.98 -6.43
N LEU A 91 -9.01 -10.91 -6.86
CA LEU A 91 -8.77 -9.73 -6.02
C LEU A 91 -10.07 -8.96 -5.76
N MET A 92 -10.91 -8.79 -6.79
CA MET A 92 -12.20 -8.11 -6.64
C MET A 92 -13.17 -8.89 -5.72
N ALA A 93 -13.16 -10.22 -5.75
CA ALA A 93 -13.98 -11.03 -4.85
C ALA A 93 -13.62 -10.86 -3.36
N GLN A 94 -12.43 -10.37 -3.04
CA GLN A 94 -12.02 -10.02 -1.67
C GLN A 94 -12.50 -8.62 -1.26
N VAL A 95 -12.74 -7.73 -2.23
CA VAL A 95 -13.27 -6.38 -2.04
C VAL A 95 -14.79 -6.46 -2.18
N GLY A 96 -15.44 -7.13 -1.23
CA GLY A 96 -16.90 -7.33 -1.16
C GLY A 96 -17.56 -6.50 -0.08
#